data_AF-A0A7X8AZH8-F1
#
_entry.id   AF-A0A7X8AZH8-F1
#
_cell.length_a   1.000
_cell.length_b   1.000
_cell.length_c   1.000
_cell.angle_alpha   90.00
_cell.angle_beta   90.00
_cell.angle_gamma   90.00
#
_symmetry.space_group_name_H-M   'P 1'
#
loop_
_entity.id
_entity.type
_entity.pdbx_description
1 polymer ?
#
loop_
_entity_poly.entity_id
_entity_poly.type
_entity_poly.pdbx_seq_one_letter_code
_entity_poly.pdbx_strand_id
1 'polypeptide(L)'
;MKRRYRFSLQWKLVFFTTAVAIITYSTSAFFIYILYDYVKDYINMSHQWFTIITLLLGIIWTGILTYVFGIIIVRPLQRLEAAATEASQGNLSQEIVIPKTDDEIRSLSIAVDTMFKNIKNMVNDIERNFNETNKTVAEMRELVSETTSHSQTISDATSDIAKGAVSSADAVQETAEAVERATNIAKEVQQKAEQSNERSVEMLDTLSESTEVVHQLVRGIQSLADEQRVSLKDVENLKENAEQIGAIISMVGDIAEQTNLLALNASIEAARAGEHGQGFAVVADEIRKLADESAQAVQQIRELVDTIQKDVSIVVTKINEHVAQAEREAQSGERTTESIAEMERSAQAVAEDVSMIRSLVNEQMDYIQSAVKQSQDVAAIAEETSAATQQVSASVNEQNELIKTLEQLTENLEKQAAELKKQIEQFH
;
A
#
# COMPACT_ATOMS: atom_id res chain seq x y z
N MET A 1 -55.88 67.46 -4.21
CA MET A 1 -55.89 68.90 -4.58
C MET A 1 -57.07 69.18 -5.51
N LYS A 2 -58.02 70.06 -5.15
CA LYS A 2 -59.06 70.51 -6.10
C LYS A 2 -58.40 71.39 -7.16
N ARG A 3 -58.27 70.89 -8.40
CA ARG A 3 -57.75 71.66 -9.54
C ARG A 3 -58.76 72.77 -9.86
N ARG A 4 -58.35 74.04 -9.74
CA ARG A 4 -59.11 75.20 -10.22
C ARG A 4 -58.73 75.42 -11.68
N TYR A 5 -59.60 75.06 -12.61
CA TYR A 5 -59.42 75.34 -14.03
C TYR A 5 -59.80 76.79 -14.32
N ARG A 6 -59.08 77.47 -15.24
CA ARG A 6 -59.45 78.84 -15.64
C ARG A 6 -60.83 78.90 -16.31
N PHE A 7 -61.24 77.82 -16.97
CA PHE A 7 -62.56 77.71 -17.58
C PHE A 7 -62.99 76.24 -17.66
N SER A 8 -63.74 75.75 -16.68
CA SER A 8 -64.15 74.33 -16.62
C SER A 8 -65.06 73.94 -17.79
N LEU A 9 -65.11 72.66 -18.10
CA LEU A 9 -66.01 72.08 -19.11
C LEU A 9 -67.48 72.42 -18.81
N GLN A 10 -67.86 72.39 -17.54
CA GLN A 10 -69.20 72.80 -17.09
C GLN A 10 -69.48 74.27 -17.40
N TRP A 11 -68.53 75.16 -17.08
CA TRP A 11 -68.65 76.58 -17.43
C TRP A 11 -68.59 76.83 -18.94
N LYS A 12 -67.83 76.05 -19.71
CA LYS A 12 -67.84 76.07 -21.18
C LYS A 12 -69.20 75.70 -21.73
N LEU A 13 -69.80 74.61 -21.23
CA LEU A 13 -71.13 74.16 -21.64
C LEU A 13 -72.19 75.22 -21.30
N VAL A 14 -72.19 75.77 -20.08
CA VAL A 14 -73.14 76.81 -19.66
C VAL A 14 -72.95 78.09 -20.46
N PHE A 15 -71.71 78.57 -20.62
CA PHE A 15 -71.43 79.78 -21.40
C PHE A 15 -71.81 79.60 -22.87
N PHE A 16 -71.54 78.43 -23.44
CA PHE A 16 -71.91 78.12 -24.82
C PHE A 16 -73.42 78.03 -25.01
N THR A 17 -74.14 77.27 -24.18
CA THR A 17 -75.60 77.18 -24.29
C THR A 17 -76.26 78.54 -24.09
N THR A 18 -75.73 79.35 -23.17
CA THR A 18 -76.19 80.73 -22.95
C THR A 18 -75.87 81.63 -24.15
N ALA A 19 -74.67 81.56 -24.72
CA ALA A 19 -74.27 82.33 -25.89
C ALA A 19 -75.08 81.95 -27.13
N VAL A 20 -75.32 80.65 -27.36
CA VAL A 20 -76.19 80.15 -28.42
C VAL A 20 -77.62 80.64 -28.23
N ALA A 21 -78.16 80.56 -27.00
CA ALA A 21 -79.50 81.06 -26.70
C ALA A 21 -79.62 82.57 -26.96
N ILE A 22 -78.65 83.38 -26.49
CA ILE A 22 -78.60 84.82 -26.74
C ILE A 22 -78.54 85.10 -28.24
N ILE A 23 -77.60 84.49 -28.97
CA ILE A 23 -77.44 84.70 -30.42
C ILE A 23 -78.74 84.31 -31.15
N THR A 24 -79.34 83.18 -30.80
CA THR A 24 -80.53 82.66 -31.48
C THR A 24 -81.77 83.50 -31.20
N TYR A 25 -82.01 83.88 -29.96
CA TYR A 25 -83.16 84.71 -29.60
C TYR A 25 -82.99 86.14 -30.10
N SER A 26 -81.79 86.73 -29.99
CA SER A 26 -81.51 88.07 -30.51
C SER A 26 -81.58 88.14 -32.03
N THR A 27 -81.07 87.12 -32.75
CA THR A 27 -81.21 87.06 -34.22
C THR A 27 -82.66 86.84 -34.63
N SER A 28 -83.38 85.91 -33.99
CA SER A 28 -84.80 85.71 -34.28
C SER A 28 -85.62 86.98 -34.04
N ALA A 29 -85.36 87.69 -32.93
CA ALA A 29 -86.01 88.97 -32.63
C ALA A 29 -85.66 90.06 -33.67
N PHE A 30 -84.39 90.15 -34.10
CA PHE A 30 -83.98 91.09 -35.14
C PHE A 30 -84.70 90.82 -36.47
N PHE A 31 -84.77 89.56 -36.90
CA PHE A 31 -85.43 89.20 -38.14
C PHE A 31 -86.95 89.46 -38.07
N ILE A 32 -87.60 89.06 -36.97
CA ILE A 32 -89.07 89.21 -36.80
C ILE A 32 -89.49 90.68 -36.63
N TYR A 33 -88.80 91.45 -35.80
CA TYR A 33 -89.24 92.80 -35.41
C TYR A 33 -88.60 93.94 -36.22
N ILE A 34 -87.41 93.74 -36.79
CA ILE A 34 -86.70 94.81 -37.52
C ILE A 34 -86.68 94.51 -39.03
N LEU A 35 -86.24 93.31 -39.42
CA LEU A 35 -86.06 92.99 -40.84
C LEU A 35 -87.39 92.83 -41.59
N TYR A 36 -88.41 92.23 -40.95
CA TYR A 36 -89.72 92.06 -41.56
C TYR A 36 -90.31 93.40 -42.04
N ASP A 37 -90.18 94.46 -41.24
CA ASP A 37 -90.73 95.78 -41.58
C ASP A 37 -90.04 96.43 -42.80
N TYR A 38 -88.77 96.08 -43.06
CA TYR A 38 -88.03 96.54 -44.24
C TYR A 38 -88.32 95.72 -45.51
N VAL A 39 -88.70 94.46 -45.35
CA VAL A 39 -88.77 93.50 -46.46
C VAL A 39 -90.22 93.24 -46.90
N LYS A 40 -91.22 93.60 -46.08
CA LYS A 40 -92.65 93.39 -46.37
C LYS A 40 -93.14 93.97 -47.70
N ASP A 41 -92.53 95.06 -48.17
CA ASP A 41 -92.92 95.70 -49.44
C ASP A 41 -92.34 94.95 -50.67
N TYR A 42 -91.32 94.12 -50.48
CA TYR A 42 -90.67 93.34 -51.54
C TYR A 42 -91.12 91.88 -51.57
N ILE A 43 -91.75 91.39 -50.51
CA ILE A 43 -92.18 89.99 -50.36
C ILE A 43 -93.65 89.97 -49.93
N ASN A 44 -94.56 89.54 -50.80
CA ASN A 44 -96.00 89.35 -50.53
C ASN A 44 -96.26 88.15 -49.57
N MET A 45 -95.65 88.15 -48.38
CA MET A 45 -95.79 87.08 -47.40
C MET A 45 -96.37 87.60 -46.09
N SER A 46 -97.33 86.86 -45.52
CA SER A 46 -97.96 87.19 -44.24
C SER A 46 -96.95 87.13 -43.08
N HIS A 47 -97.12 88.01 -42.10
CA HIS A 47 -96.29 88.10 -40.90
C HIS A 47 -96.18 86.76 -40.15
N GLN A 48 -97.26 85.96 -40.15
CA GLN A 48 -97.28 84.64 -39.53
C GLN A 48 -96.34 83.65 -40.24
N TRP A 49 -96.32 83.67 -41.57
CA TRP A 49 -95.46 82.80 -42.38
C TRP A 49 -93.97 83.18 -42.25
N PHE A 50 -93.66 84.48 -42.22
CA PHE A 50 -92.28 84.95 -42.01
C PHE A 50 -91.73 84.58 -40.61
N THR A 51 -92.56 84.69 -39.58
CA THR A 51 -92.20 84.30 -38.21
C THR A 51 -91.91 82.81 -38.12
N ILE A 52 -92.75 81.95 -38.73
CA ILE A 52 -92.55 80.50 -38.76
C ILE A 52 -91.23 80.14 -39.46
N ILE A 53 -90.95 80.74 -40.62
CA ILE A 53 -89.70 80.48 -41.37
C ILE A 53 -88.47 80.91 -40.57
N THR A 54 -88.52 82.07 -39.91
CA THR A 54 -87.41 82.56 -39.09
C THR A 54 -87.13 81.65 -37.90
N LEU A 55 -88.17 81.17 -37.21
CA LEU A 55 -88.01 80.22 -36.12
C LEU A 55 -87.46 78.86 -36.60
N LEU A 56 -87.91 78.37 -37.76
CA LEU A 56 -87.36 77.16 -38.37
C LEU A 56 -85.87 77.32 -38.72
N LEU A 57 -85.47 78.46 -39.29
CA LEU A 57 -84.07 78.78 -39.55
C LEU A 57 -83.26 78.91 -38.25
N GLY A 58 -83.84 79.46 -37.19
CA GLY A 58 -83.23 79.50 -35.86
C GLY A 58 -82.97 78.10 -35.27
N ILE A 59 -83.87 77.15 -35.50
CA ILE A 59 -83.68 75.74 -35.11
C ILE A 59 -82.52 75.12 -35.90
N ILE A 60 -82.44 75.38 -37.20
CA ILE A 60 -81.34 74.88 -38.04
C ILE A 60 -79.99 75.48 -37.59
N TRP A 61 -79.97 76.79 -37.34
CA TRP A 61 -78.76 77.50 -36.91
C TRP A 61 -78.26 77.05 -35.53
N THR A 62 -79.16 76.83 -34.58
CA THR A 62 -78.81 76.25 -33.27
C THR A 62 -78.27 74.84 -33.38
N GLY A 63 -78.84 74.02 -34.28
CA GLY A 63 -78.32 72.68 -34.59
C GLY A 63 -76.88 72.72 -35.11
N ILE A 64 -76.58 73.62 -36.05
CA ILE A 64 -75.23 73.80 -36.61
C ILE A 64 -74.24 74.24 -35.52
N LEU A 65 -74.58 75.26 -34.71
CA LEU A 65 -73.71 75.73 -33.63
C LEU A 65 -73.45 74.64 -32.59
N THR A 66 -74.49 73.93 -32.18
CA THR A 66 -74.39 72.82 -31.21
C THR A 66 -73.50 71.70 -31.75
N TYR A 67 -73.60 71.38 -33.04
CA TYR A 67 -72.74 70.40 -33.69
C TYR A 67 -71.26 70.82 -33.72
N VAL A 68 -70.97 72.07 -34.11
CA VAL A 68 -69.59 72.61 -34.13
C VAL A 68 -68.97 72.60 -32.73
N PHE A 69 -69.74 72.93 -31.70
CA PHE A 69 -69.26 72.88 -30.33
C PHE A 69 -69.11 71.44 -29.80
N GLY A 70 -70.02 70.54 -30.19
CA GLY A 70 -69.87 69.11 -29.97
C GLY A 70 -68.55 68.59 -30.52
N ILE A 71 -68.14 69.02 -31.71
CA ILE A 71 -66.83 68.67 -32.28
C ILE A 71 -65.65 69.10 -31.38
N ILE A 72 -65.73 70.24 -30.70
CA ILE A 72 -64.63 70.78 -29.86
C ILE A 72 -64.46 69.97 -28.57
N ILE A 73 -65.54 69.45 -27.98
CA ILE A 73 -65.51 68.70 -26.72
C ILE A 73 -65.42 67.18 -26.96
N VAL A 74 -66.21 66.67 -27.90
CA VAL A 74 -66.38 65.23 -28.12
C VAL A 74 -65.17 64.63 -28.85
N ARG A 75 -64.55 65.32 -29.82
CA ARG A 75 -63.40 64.75 -30.55
C ARG A 75 -62.19 64.45 -29.64
N PRO A 76 -61.77 65.33 -28.70
CA PRO A 76 -60.71 64.99 -27.76
C PRO A 76 -61.06 63.79 -26.86
N LEU A 77 -62.33 63.67 -26.42
CA LEU A 77 -62.79 62.53 -25.63
C LEU A 77 -62.78 61.22 -26.43
N GLN A 78 -63.28 61.23 -27.66
CA GLN A 78 -63.23 60.07 -28.56
C GLN A 78 -61.80 59.63 -28.87
N ARG A 79 -60.85 60.57 -28.96
CA ARG A 79 -59.42 60.25 -29.13
C ARG A 79 -58.82 59.62 -27.88
N LEU A 80 -59.18 60.10 -26.69
CA LEU A 80 -58.75 59.48 -25.43
C LEU A 80 -59.36 58.10 -25.23
N GLU A 81 -60.64 57.94 -25.59
CA GLU A 81 -61.32 56.65 -25.61
C GLU A 81 -60.60 55.68 -26.55
N ALA A 82 -60.38 56.08 -27.81
CA ALA A 82 -59.67 55.26 -28.78
C ALA A 82 -58.27 54.88 -28.30
N ALA A 83 -57.50 55.83 -27.75
CA ALA A 83 -56.19 55.53 -27.19
C ALA A 83 -56.27 54.56 -26.01
N ALA A 84 -57.21 54.74 -25.09
CA ALA A 84 -57.42 53.83 -23.96
C ALA A 84 -57.87 52.43 -24.42
N THR A 85 -58.68 52.34 -25.48
CA THR A 85 -59.08 51.08 -26.11
C THR A 85 -57.88 50.38 -26.75
N GLU A 86 -57.04 51.10 -27.49
CA GLU A 86 -55.78 50.57 -28.04
C GLU A 86 -54.87 50.02 -26.93
N ALA A 87 -54.70 50.77 -25.84
CA ALA A 87 -53.91 50.30 -24.69
C ALA A 87 -54.54 49.10 -23.97
N SER A 88 -55.87 49.01 -23.92
CA SER A 88 -56.56 47.82 -23.38
C SER A 88 -56.37 46.57 -24.24
N GLN A 89 -56.07 46.76 -25.52
CA GLN A 89 -55.67 45.71 -26.46
C GLN A 89 -54.15 45.49 -26.46
N GLY A 90 -53.42 46.23 -25.62
CA GLY A 90 -51.99 46.08 -25.42
C GLY A 90 -51.09 46.99 -26.25
N ASN A 91 -51.65 47.81 -27.15
CA ASN A 91 -50.87 48.78 -27.92
C ASN A 91 -50.54 50.02 -27.07
N LEU A 92 -49.39 49.98 -26.38
CA LEU A 92 -48.87 51.08 -25.56
C LEU A 92 -47.98 52.07 -26.33
N SER A 93 -47.90 51.92 -27.66
CA SER A 93 -47.07 52.75 -28.54
C SER A 93 -47.75 54.06 -28.96
N GLN A 94 -49.03 54.22 -28.65
CA GLN A 94 -49.80 55.42 -28.99
C GLN A 94 -49.39 56.64 -28.16
N GLU A 95 -49.18 57.78 -28.83
CA GLU A 95 -48.91 59.05 -28.16
C GLU A 95 -50.22 59.76 -27.77
N ILE A 96 -50.39 60.03 -26.48
CA ILE A 96 -51.57 60.75 -25.97
C ILE A 96 -51.44 62.23 -26.31
N VAL A 97 -52.21 62.69 -27.30
CA VAL A 97 -52.25 64.11 -27.68
C VAL A 97 -52.92 64.93 -26.58
N ILE A 98 -52.14 65.76 -25.89
CA ILE A 98 -52.63 66.63 -24.82
C ILE A 98 -53.27 67.89 -25.42
N PRO A 99 -54.58 68.15 -25.20
CA PRO A 99 -55.21 69.37 -25.66
C PRO A 99 -54.59 70.63 -25.03
N LYS A 100 -54.55 71.73 -25.77
CA LYS A 100 -54.07 73.04 -25.28
C LYS A 100 -55.07 73.75 -24.34
N THR A 101 -56.24 73.17 -24.09
CA THR A 101 -57.30 73.74 -23.25
C THR A 101 -56.96 73.64 -21.77
N ASP A 102 -57.31 74.64 -20.95
CA ASP A 102 -57.16 74.55 -19.48
C ASP A 102 -58.47 74.09 -18.82
N ASP A 103 -58.81 72.81 -19.02
CA ASP A 103 -60.03 72.18 -18.54
C ASP A 103 -59.84 70.72 -18.09
N GLU A 104 -60.93 70.09 -17.66
CA GLU A 104 -61.01 68.70 -17.22
C GLU A 104 -60.52 67.71 -18.29
N ILE A 105 -60.70 68.02 -19.58
CA ILE A 105 -60.26 67.17 -20.69
C ILE A 105 -58.74 67.10 -20.76
N ARG A 106 -58.05 68.24 -20.62
CA ARG A 106 -56.58 68.26 -20.49
C ARG A 106 -56.11 67.53 -19.25
N SER A 107 -56.80 67.72 -18.11
CA SER A 107 -56.47 67.00 -16.87
C SER A 107 -56.58 65.49 -17.03
N LEU A 108 -57.65 65.00 -17.69
CA LEU A 108 -57.85 63.59 -17.99
C LEU A 108 -56.78 63.08 -18.96
N SER A 109 -56.46 63.85 -20.01
CA SER A 109 -55.42 63.49 -20.98
C SER A 109 -54.06 63.29 -20.31
N ILE A 110 -53.69 64.19 -19.38
CA ILE A 110 -52.45 64.07 -18.60
C ILE A 110 -52.47 62.84 -17.68
N ALA A 111 -53.59 62.57 -17.03
CA ALA A 111 -53.70 61.40 -16.14
C ALA A 111 -53.59 60.07 -16.92
N VAL A 112 -54.23 60.00 -18.09
CA VAL A 112 -54.14 58.85 -19.01
C VAL A 112 -52.71 58.71 -19.56
N ASP A 113 -52.05 59.81 -19.96
CA ASP A 113 -50.64 59.80 -20.38
C ASP A 113 -49.69 59.29 -19.28
N THR A 114 -49.85 59.76 -18.04
CA THR A 114 -49.07 59.25 -16.91
C THR A 114 -49.34 57.76 -16.65
N MET A 115 -50.59 57.31 -16.76
CA MET A 115 -50.93 55.89 -16.64
C MET A 115 -50.23 55.06 -17.74
N PHE A 116 -50.25 55.51 -18.99
CA PHE A 116 -49.59 54.83 -20.11
C PHE A 116 -48.08 54.73 -19.88
N LYS A 117 -47.43 55.83 -19.47
CA LYS A 117 -46.00 55.85 -19.15
C LYS A 117 -45.66 54.88 -18.03
N ASN A 118 -46.47 54.81 -16.98
CA ASN A 118 -46.25 53.89 -15.86
C ASN A 118 -46.44 52.43 -16.29
N ILE A 119 -47.47 52.10 -17.08
CA ILE A 119 -47.66 50.73 -17.60
C ILE A 119 -46.51 50.36 -18.53
N LYS A 120 -46.09 51.26 -19.43
CA LYS A 120 -44.95 51.03 -20.33
C LYS A 120 -43.64 50.78 -19.57
N ASN A 121 -43.36 51.57 -18.53
CA ASN A 121 -42.19 51.35 -17.68
C ASN A 121 -42.27 50.01 -16.96
N MET A 122 -43.45 49.64 -16.43
CA MET A 122 -43.67 48.34 -15.79
C MET A 122 -43.44 47.19 -16.77
N VAL A 123 -43.96 47.27 -18.00
CA VAL A 123 -43.73 46.29 -19.08
C VAL A 123 -42.23 46.13 -19.37
N ASN A 124 -41.50 47.24 -19.53
CA ASN A 124 -40.05 47.22 -19.76
C ASN A 124 -39.28 46.63 -18.56
N ASP A 125 -39.67 46.97 -17.33
CA ASP A 125 -39.05 46.44 -16.12
C ASP A 125 -39.27 44.93 -16.00
N ILE A 126 -40.47 44.45 -16.30
CA ILE A 126 -40.74 43.01 -16.29
C ILE A 126 -39.98 42.29 -17.43
N GLU A 127 -39.87 42.89 -18.61
CA GLU A 127 -39.06 42.33 -19.72
C GLU A 127 -37.58 42.21 -19.33
N ARG A 128 -37.01 43.23 -18.69
CA ARG A 128 -35.65 43.18 -18.16
C ARG A 128 -35.51 42.06 -17.11
N ASN A 129 -36.41 42.00 -16.13
CA ASN A 129 -36.40 40.97 -15.09
C ASN A 129 -36.55 39.56 -15.68
N PHE A 130 -37.36 39.39 -16.73
CA PHE A 130 -37.49 38.12 -17.46
C PHE A 130 -36.15 37.71 -18.08
N ASN A 131 -35.47 38.63 -18.78
CA ASN A 131 -34.18 38.33 -19.41
C ASN A 131 -33.11 37.96 -18.37
N GLU A 132 -33.06 38.67 -17.23
CA GLU A 132 -32.17 38.35 -16.11
C GLU A 132 -32.50 36.99 -15.47
N THR A 133 -33.79 36.70 -15.28
CA THR A 133 -34.24 35.40 -14.77
C THR A 133 -33.85 34.27 -15.72
N ASN A 134 -34.06 34.45 -17.02
CA ASN A 134 -33.74 33.43 -18.02
C ASN A 134 -32.24 33.16 -18.12
N LYS A 135 -31.40 34.20 -18.01
CA LYS A 135 -29.95 34.05 -17.90
C LYS A 135 -29.56 33.24 -16.65
N THR A 136 -30.16 33.57 -15.50
CA THR A 136 -29.90 32.87 -14.23
C THR A 136 -30.33 31.39 -14.29
N VAL A 137 -31.46 31.09 -14.96
CA VAL A 137 -31.93 29.72 -15.21
C VAL A 137 -30.92 28.93 -16.07
N ALA A 138 -30.36 29.56 -17.11
CA ALA A 138 -29.34 28.92 -17.94
C ALA A 138 -28.05 28.61 -17.15
N GLU A 139 -27.58 29.56 -16.34
CA GLU A 139 -26.43 29.36 -15.44
C GLU A 139 -26.71 28.25 -14.40
N MET A 140 -27.92 28.20 -13.83
CA MET A 140 -28.32 27.12 -12.92
C MET A 140 -28.30 25.74 -13.59
N ARG A 141 -28.73 25.63 -14.85
CA ARG A 141 -28.68 24.35 -15.59
C ARG A 141 -27.25 23.86 -15.78
N GLU A 142 -26.34 24.76 -16.12
CA GLU A 142 -24.93 24.43 -16.26
C GLU A 142 -24.35 23.92 -14.93
N LEU A 143 -24.59 24.65 -13.84
CA LEU A 143 -24.14 24.25 -12.49
C LEU A 143 -24.72 22.91 -12.03
N VAL A 144 -25.99 22.65 -12.33
CA VAL A 144 -26.65 21.37 -12.02
C VAL A 144 -26.02 20.22 -12.81
N SER A 145 -25.74 20.43 -14.10
CA SER A 145 -25.07 19.42 -14.94
C SER A 145 -23.64 19.16 -14.45
N GLU A 146 -22.89 20.20 -14.08
CA GLU A 146 -21.53 20.09 -13.56
C GLU A 146 -21.53 19.35 -12.21
N THR A 147 -22.45 19.72 -11.30
CA THR A 147 -22.59 19.08 -9.99
C THR A 147 -22.93 17.59 -10.14
N THR A 148 -23.80 17.24 -11.09
CA THR A 148 -24.12 15.83 -11.41
C THR A 148 -22.88 15.06 -11.82
N SER A 149 -22.05 15.63 -12.70
CA SER A 149 -20.79 15.01 -13.13
C SER A 149 -19.80 14.84 -11.98
N HIS A 150 -19.70 15.83 -11.09
CA HIS A 150 -18.87 15.74 -9.89
C HIS A 150 -19.38 14.66 -8.92
N SER A 151 -20.68 14.58 -8.68
CA SER A 151 -21.28 13.53 -7.83
C SER A 151 -21.00 12.14 -8.39
N GLN A 152 -21.06 11.94 -9.70
CA GLN A 152 -20.67 10.67 -10.33
C GLN A 152 -19.19 10.35 -10.10
N THR A 153 -18.31 11.32 -10.28
CA THR A 153 -16.86 11.15 -10.05
C THR A 153 -16.56 10.78 -8.60
N ILE A 154 -17.24 11.41 -7.63
CA ILE A 154 -17.12 11.06 -6.21
C ILE A 154 -17.64 9.64 -5.95
N SER A 155 -18.74 9.24 -6.58
CA SER A 155 -19.27 7.88 -6.48
C SER A 155 -18.26 6.83 -6.96
N ASP A 156 -17.66 7.06 -8.14
CA ASP A 156 -16.66 6.17 -8.72
C ASP A 156 -15.41 6.08 -7.83
N ALA A 157 -14.90 7.23 -7.37
CA ALA A 157 -13.76 7.28 -6.45
C ALA A 157 -14.07 6.55 -5.12
N THR A 158 -15.28 6.71 -4.58
CA THR A 158 -15.71 6.04 -3.35
C THR A 158 -15.78 4.52 -3.56
N SER A 159 -16.25 4.06 -4.73
CA SER A 159 -16.26 2.64 -5.09
C SER A 159 -14.85 2.06 -5.13
N ASP A 160 -13.90 2.79 -5.70
CA ASP A 160 -12.51 2.33 -5.78
C ASP A 160 -11.82 2.33 -4.41
N ILE A 161 -12.11 3.31 -3.55
CA ILE A 161 -11.64 3.29 -2.15
C ILE A 161 -12.21 2.08 -1.41
N ALA A 162 -13.50 1.76 -1.60
CA ALA A 162 -14.12 0.60 -0.97
C ALA A 162 -13.48 -0.72 -1.43
N LYS A 163 -13.17 -0.87 -2.73
CA LYS A 163 -12.40 -2.02 -3.24
C LYS A 163 -11.01 -2.10 -2.62
N GLY A 164 -10.33 -0.94 -2.47
CA GLY A 164 -9.03 -0.85 -1.82
C GLY A 164 -9.06 -1.28 -0.35
N ALA A 165 -10.12 -0.92 0.38
CA ALA A 165 -10.34 -1.34 1.76
C ALA A 165 -10.53 -2.87 1.86
N VAL A 166 -11.35 -3.46 0.97
CA VAL A 166 -11.53 -4.92 0.91
C VAL A 166 -10.21 -5.63 0.60
N SER A 167 -9.48 -5.17 -0.42
CA SER A 167 -8.17 -5.74 -0.76
C SER A 167 -7.16 -5.61 0.39
N SER A 168 -7.25 -4.55 1.20
CA SER A 168 -6.39 -4.39 2.39
C SER A 168 -6.75 -5.40 3.47
N ALA A 169 -8.05 -5.66 3.68
CA ALA A 169 -8.51 -6.69 4.62
C ALA A 169 -8.04 -8.10 4.20
N ASP A 170 -8.12 -8.42 2.90
CA ASP A 170 -7.62 -9.68 2.36
C ASP A 170 -6.09 -9.81 2.56
N ALA A 171 -5.33 -8.75 2.28
CA ALA A 171 -3.89 -8.73 2.50
C ALA A 171 -3.49 -8.89 3.98
N VAL A 172 -4.28 -8.33 4.90
CA VAL A 172 -4.13 -8.51 6.35
C VAL A 172 -4.35 -9.98 6.73
N GLN A 173 -5.36 -10.64 6.18
CA GLN A 173 -5.64 -12.06 6.41
C GLN A 173 -4.47 -12.94 5.94
N GLU A 174 -3.97 -12.71 4.72
CA GLU A 174 -2.80 -13.42 4.19
C GLU A 174 -1.55 -13.18 5.05
N THR A 175 -1.37 -11.95 5.54
CA THR A 175 -0.27 -11.59 6.44
C THR A 175 -0.38 -12.34 7.77
N ALA A 176 -1.59 -12.47 8.33
CA ALA A 176 -1.82 -13.22 9.57
C ALA A 176 -1.43 -14.70 9.41
N GLU A 177 -1.81 -15.33 8.30
CA GLU A 177 -1.42 -16.71 7.98
C GLU A 177 0.09 -16.87 7.76
N ALA A 178 0.74 -15.89 7.12
CA ALA A 178 2.19 -15.87 6.96
C ALA A 178 2.91 -15.76 8.31
N VAL A 179 2.39 -14.91 9.21
CA VAL A 179 2.91 -14.75 10.57
C VAL A 179 2.74 -16.02 11.41
N GLU A 180 1.58 -16.67 11.33
CA GLU A 180 1.37 -17.95 12.03
C GLU A 180 2.38 -19.01 11.56
N ARG A 181 2.57 -19.14 10.24
CA ARG A 181 3.57 -20.04 9.66
C ARG A 181 4.99 -19.68 10.11
N ALA A 182 5.37 -18.41 10.08
CA ALA A 182 6.68 -17.95 10.54
C ALA A 182 6.91 -18.27 12.02
N THR A 183 5.88 -18.10 12.86
CA THR A 183 5.92 -18.44 14.29
C THR A 183 6.17 -19.94 14.49
N ASN A 184 5.49 -20.79 13.74
CA ASN A 184 5.67 -22.24 13.83
C ASN A 184 7.05 -22.68 13.37
N ILE A 185 7.57 -22.11 12.27
CA ILE A 185 8.93 -22.36 11.78
C ILE A 185 9.95 -21.92 12.84
N ALA A 186 9.81 -20.74 13.43
CA ALA A 186 10.72 -20.26 14.45
C ALA A 186 10.75 -21.19 15.68
N LYS A 187 9.60 -21.72 16.11
CA LYS A 187 9.53 -22.74 17.18
C LYS A 187 10.24 -24.03 16.79
N GLU A 188 10.08 -24.50 15.55
CA GLU A 188 10.76 -25.69 15.07
C GLU A 188 12.29 -25.50 15.03
N VAL A 189 12.75 -24.33 14.54
CA VAL A 189 14.19 -23.97 14.55
C VAL A 189 14.72 -23.93 15.98
N GLN A 190 13.98 -23.34 16.92
CA GLN A 190 14.37 -23.31 18.34
C GLN A 190 14.52 -24.72 18.93
N GLN A 191 13.61 -25.63 18.60
CA GLN A 191 13.69 -27.03 19.04
C GLN A 191 14.89 -27.76 18.40
N LYS A 192 15.14 -27.54 17.10
CA LYS A 192 16.28 -28.13 16.40
C LYS A 192 17.62 -27.59 16.90
N ALA A 193 17.68 -26.31 17.26
CA ALA A 193 18.83 -25.70 17.90
C ALA A 193 19.11 -26.35 19.26
N GLU A 194 18.10 -26.54 20.11
CA GLU A 194 18.27 -27.23 21.40
C GLU A 194 18.79 -28.67 21.21
N GLN A 195 18.19 -29.44 20.31
CA GLN A 195 18.66 -30.80 20.00
C GLN A 195 20.10 -30.83 19.46
N SER A 196 20.50 -29.81 18.69
CA SER A 196 21.87 -29.71 18.16
C SER A 196 22.86 -29.33 19.26
N ASN A 197 22.45 -28.50 20.23
CA ASN A 197 23.24 -28.18 21.40
C ASN A 197 23.48 -29.42 22.27
N GLU A 198 22.42 -30.17 22.59
CA GLU A 198 22.51 -31.43 23.35
C GLU A 198 23.49 -32.42 22.69
N ARG A 199 23.38 -32.61 21.36
CA ARG A 199 24.30 -33.47 20.60
C ARG A 199 25.74 -32.97 20.59
N SER A 200 25.93 -31.65 20.58
CA SER A 200 27.28 -31.07 20.61
C SER A 200 27.93 -31.31 21.98
N VAL A 201 27.16 -31.20 23.07
CA VAL A 201 27.62 -31.53 24.43
C VAL A 201 27.96 -33.01 24.56
N GLU A 202 27.10 -33.91 24.06
CA GLU A 202 27.37 -35.36 24.06
C GLU A 202 28.63 -35.72 23.24
N MET A 203 28.83 -35.04 22.10
CA MET A 203 30.03 -35.22 21.27
C MET A 203 31.30 -34.76 21.99
N LEU A 204 31.26 -33.62 22.70
CA LEU A 204 32.38 -33.15 23.51
C LEU A 204 32.74 -34.14 24.63
N ASP A 205 31.75 -34.72 25.31
CA ASP A 205 31.98 -35.73 26.34
C ASP A 205 32.62 -37.00 25.77
N THR A 206 32.11 -37.47 24.62
CA THR A 206 32.66 -38.64 23.91
C THR A 206 34.09 -38.42 23.43
N LEU A 207 34.40 -37.21 22.93
CA LEU A 207 35.75 -36.84 22.49
C LEU A 207 36.72 -36.77 23.68
N SER A 208 36.29 -36.22 24.80
CA SER A 208 37.06 -36.18 26.05
C SER A 208 37.40 -37.61 26.55
N GLU A 209 36.40 -38.51 26.57
CA GLU A 209 36.63 -39.93 26.92
C GLU A 209 37.60 -40.60 25.93
N SER A 210 37.42 -40.36 24.62
CA SER A 210 38.29 -40.90 23.57
C SER A 210 39.75 -40.43 23.73
N THR A 211 39.96 -39.16 24.09
CA THR A 211 41.28 -38.59 24.39
C THR A 211 41.97 -39.33 25.53
N GLU A 212 41.26 -39.60 26.64
CA GLU A 212 41.82 -40.32 27.78
C GLU A 212 42.17 -41.77 27.40
N VAL A 213 41.31 -42.46 26.66
CA VAL A 213 41.56 -43.84 26.19
C VAL A 213 42.81 -43.90 25.29
N VAL A 214 42.96 -42.96 24.35
CA VAL A 214 44.15 -42.89 23.47
C VAL A 214 45.40 -42.56 24.28
N HIS A 215 45.33 -41.65 25.25
CA HIS A 215 46.46 -41.36 26.14
C HIS A 215 46.88 -42.56 27.00
N GLN A 216 45.92 -43.37 27.48
CA GLN A 216 46.23 -44.62 28.18
C GLN A 216 46.89 -45.64 27.24
N LEU A 217 46.40 -45.75 25.99
CA LEU A 217 46.98 -46.63 24.98
C LEU A 217 48.43 -46.25 24.65
N VAL A 218 48.70 -44.96 24.41
CA VAL A 218 50.06 -44.45 24.13
C VAL A 218 51.01 -44.73 25.29
N ARG A 219 50.57 -44.46 26.54
CA ARG A 219 51.36 -44.79 27.74
C ARG A 219 51.64 -46.29 27.85
N GLY A 220 50.65 -47.14 27.57
CA GLY A 220 50.81 -48.59 27.58
C GLY A 220 51.82 -49.08 26.54
N ILE A 221 51.78 -48.53 25.33
CA ILE A 221 52.72 -48.85 24.25
C ILE A 221 54.15 -48.40 24.59
N GLN A 222 54.30 -47.20 25.17
CA GLN A 222 55.61 -46.70 25.64
C GLN A 222 56.19 -47.60 26.74
N SER A 223 55.36 -48.00 27.72
CA SER A 223 55.77 -48.96 28.76
C SER A 223 56.21 -50.30 28.18
N LEU A 224 55.49 -50.81 27.17
CA LEU A 224 55.85 -52.02 26.43
C LEU A 224 57.21 -51.87 25.72
N ALA A 225 57.48 -50.73 25.10
CA ALA A 225 58.76 -50.45 24.46
C ALA A 225 59.91 -50.45 25.49
N ASP A 226 59.68 -49.87 26.67
CA ASP A 226 60.68 -49.84 27.75
C ASP A 226 60.93 -51.23 28.34
N GLU A 227 59.89 -52.05 28.55
CA GLU A 227 60.05 -53.46 28.97
C GLU A 227 60.81 -54.29 27.94
N GLN A 228 60.59 -54.06 26.65
CA GLN A 228 61.34 -54.71 25.57
C GLN A 228 62.80 -54.27 25.55
N ARG A 229 63.11 -53.01 25.83
CA ARG A 229 64.51 -52.53 25.97
C ARG A 229 65.21 -53.18 27.16
N VAL A 230 64.51 -53.40 28.27
CA VAL A 230 65.06 -54.16 29.41
C VAL A 230 65.33 -55.61 29.00
N SER A 231 64.38 -56.24 28.31
CA SER A 231 64.53 -57.62 27.79
C SER A 231 65.71 -57.73 26.81
N LEU A 232 65.94 -56.71 25.97
CA LEU A 232 67.08 -56.66 25.07
C LEU A 232 68.41 -56.76 25.84
N LYS A 233 68.53 -56.02 26.94
CA LYS A 233 69.73 -56.04 27.80
C LYS A 233 69.97 -57.43 28.41
N ASP A 234 68.91 -58.11 28.84
CA ASP A 234 69.03 -59.46 29.39
C ASP A 234 69.47 -60.48 28.33
N VAL A 235 68.97 -60.33 27.09
CA VAL A 235 69.36 -61.17 25.96
C VAL A 235 70.80 -60.86 25.50
N GLU A 236 71.24 -59.60 25.57
CA GLU A 236 72.64 -59.21 25.32
C GLU A 236 73.59 -59.85 26.34
N ASN A 237 73.22 -59.87 27.62
CA ASN A 237 73.99 -60.60 28.64
C ASN A 237 74.05 -62.11 28.33
N LEU A 238 72.95 -62.71 27.85
CA LEU A 238 72.93 -64.11 27.44
C LEU A 238 73.84 -64.36 26.23
N LYS A 239 73.90 -63.43 25.27
CA LYS A 239 74.82 -63.47 24.14
C LYS A 239 76.28 -63.51 24.62
N GLU A 240 76.65 -62.60 25.52
CA GLU A 240 78.01 -62.53 26.06
C GLU A 240 78.37 -63.80 26.83
N ASN A 241 77.45 -64.33 27.64
CA ASN A 241 77.64 -65.60 28.34
C ASN A 241 77.82 -66.77 27.36
N ALA A 242 77.05 -66.82 26.27
CA ALA A 242 77.19 -67.87 25.25
C ALA A 242 78.52 -67.76 24.48
N GLU A 243 79.02 -66.56 24.23
CA GLU A 243 80.35 -66.31 23.65
C GLU A 243 81.47 -66.79 24.61
N GLN A 244 81.36 -66.49 25.90
CA GLN A 244 82.30 -66.95 26.93
C GLN A 244 82.31 -68.48 27.05
N ILE A 245 81.13 -69.12 27.08
CA ILE A 245 81.03 -70.59 27.08
C ILE A 245 81.67 -71.17 25.81
N GLY A 246 81.42 -70.57 24.64
CA GLY A 246 82.06 -70.98 23.39
C GLY A 246 83.59 -70.95 23.46
N ALA A 247 84.17 -69.90 24.05
CA ALA A 247 85.62 -69.79 24.26
C ALA A 247 86.16 -70.87 25.21
N ILE A 248 85.44 -71.16 26.32
CA ILE A 248 85.80 -72.22 27.26
C ILE A 248 85.76 -73.59 26.58
N ILE A 249 84.70 -73.89 25.82
CA ILE A 249 84.54 -75.17 25.13
C ILE A 249 85.60 -75.36 24.06
N SER A 250 86.01 -74.30 23.35
CA SER A 250 87.15 -74.36 22.43
C SER A 250 88.44 -74.74 23.16
N MET A 251 88.73 -74.09 24.30
CA MET A 251 89.91 -74.40 25.12
C MET A 251 89.89 -75.84 25.66
N VAL A 252 88.72 -76.33 26.11
CA VAL A 252 88.58 -77.72 26.56
C VAL A 252 88.80 -78.71 25.40
N GLY A 253 88.35 -78.36 24.19
CA GLY A 253 88.65 -79.12 22.98
C GLY A 253 90.14 -79.22 22.70
N ASP A 254 90.86 -78.09 22.77
CA ASP A 254 92.32 -78.05 22.59
C ASP A 254 93.04 -78.91 23.66
N ILE A 255 92.56 -78.90 24.91
CA ILE A 255 93.08 -79.75 25.99
C ILE A 255 92.79 -81.23 25.73
N ALA A 256 91.59 -81.59 25.26
CA ALA A 256 91.23 -82.97 24.93
C ALA A 256 92.11 -83.49 23.78
N GLU A 257 92.35 -82.69 22.75
CA GLU A 257 93.23 -83.04 21.62
C GLU A 257 94.70 -83.20 22.07
N GLN A 258 95.21 -82.28 22.91
CA GLN A 258 96.54 -82.41 23.51
C GLN A 258 96.65 -83.66 24.40
N THR A 259 95.61 -83.96 25.18
CA THR A 259 95.56 -85.15 26.05
C THR A 259 95.53 -86.43 25.23
N ASN A 260 94.80 -86.44 24.12
CA ASN A 260 94.78 -87.55 23.17
C ASN A 260 96.16 -87.79 22.55
N LEU A 261 96.86 -86.72 22.13
CA LEU A 261 98.23 -86.80 21.62
C LEU A 261 99.24 -87.27 22.67
N LEU A 262 99.13 -86.80 23.92
CA LEU A 262 99.96 -87.25 25.03
C LEU A 262 99.72 -88.72 25.36
N ALA A 263 98.46 -89.15 25.40
CA ALA A 263 98.06 -90.53 25.64
C ALA A 263 98.52 -91.45 24.52
N LEU A 264 98.41 -91.03 23.26
CA LEU A 264 98.94 -91.75 22.10
C LEU A 264 100.45 -91.94 22.19
N ASN A 265 101.19 -90.87 22.52
CA ASN A 265 102.64 -90.95 22.72
C ASN A 265 103.01 -91.90 23.88
N ALA A 266 102.23 -91.88 24.97
CA ALA A 266 102.41 -92.78 26.10
C ALA A 266 102.10 -94.25 25.74
N SER A 267 101.03 -94.53 24.98
CA SER A 267 100.71 -95.86 24.48
C SER A 267 101.80 -96.40 23.55
N ILE A 268 102.36 -95.55 22.68
CA ILE A 268 103.49 -95.91 21.80
C ILE A 268 104.72 -96.30 22.62
N GLU A 269 105.10 -95.49 23.62
CA GLU A 269 106.31 -95.75 24.42
C GLU A 269 106.11 -96.94 25.39
N ALA A 270 104.89 -97.15 25.88
CA ALA A 270 104.52 -98.34 26.66
C ALA A 270 104.58 -99.63 25.84
N ALA A 271 104.12 -99.60 24.57
CA ALA A 271 104.29 -100.72 23.64
C ALA A 271 105.78 -101.01 23.33
N ARG A 272 106.62 -99.96 23.34
CA ARG A 272 108.07 -100.04 23.13
C ARG A 272 108.82 -100.70 24.30
N ALA A 273 108.30 -100.58 25.53
CA ALA A 273 108.87 -101.18 26.74
C ALA A 273 108.54 -102.69 26.92
N GLY A 274 107.79 -103.30 26.00
CA GLY A 274 107.50 -104.74 26.00
C GLY A 274 106.69 -105.21 27.21
N GLU A 275 107.05 -106.36 27.81
CA GLU A 275 106.29 -106.94 28.95
C GLU A 275 106.28 -106.05 30.20
N HIS A 276 107.29 -105.19 30.40
CA HIS A 276 107.34 -104.25 31.54
C HIS A 276 106.39 -103.05 31.37
N GLY A 277 105.90 -102.78 30.15
CA GLY A 277 105.04 -101.64 29.81
C GLY A 277 103.54 -101.96 29.72
N GLN A 278 103.13 -103.23 29.81
CA GLN A 278 101.74 -103.65 29.60
C GLN A 278 100.72 -102.90 30.48
N GLY A 279 101.01 -102.72 31.77
CA GLY A 279 100.12 -101.99 32.68
C GLY A 279 99.97 -100.50 32.33
N PHE A 280 101.06 -99.89 31.84
CA PHE A 280 101.05 -98.48 31.37
C PHE A 280 100.33 -98.32 30.03
N ALA A 281 100.46 -99.29 29.12
CA ALA A 281 99.78 -99.28 27.82
C ALA A 281 98.25 -99.30 27.98
N VAL A 282 97.73 -100.11 28.92
CA VAL A 282 96.29 -100.15 29.23
C VAL A 282 95.79 -98.81 29.77
N VAL A 283 96.54 -98.17 30.67
CA VAL A 283 96.17 -96.85 31.22
C VAL A 283 96.24 -95.76 30.14
N ALA A 284 97.27 -95.78 29.30
CA ALA A 284 97.42 -94.81 28.21
C ALA A 284 96.30 -94.95 27.16
N ASP A 285 95.91 -96.17 26.78
CA ASP A 285 94.77 -96.40 25.89
C ASP A 285 93.43 -95.99 26.51
N GLU A 286 93.23 -96.17 27.82
CA GLU A 286 92.04 -95.69 28.52
C GLU A 286 91.98 -94.15 28.57
N ILE A 287 93.12 -93.48 28.83
CA ILE A 287 93.21 -92.01 28.76
C ILE A 287 92.94 -91.52 27.33
N ARG A 288 93.48 -92.20 26.32
CA ARG A 288 93.25 -91.89 24.89
C ARG A 288 91.76 -91.96 24.56
N LYS A 289 91.09 -93.03 25.01
CA LYS A 289 89.65 -93.21 24.81
C LYS A 289 88.82 -92.15 25.53
N LEU A 290 89.17 -91.80 26.77
CA LEU A 290 88.52 -90.71 27.51
C LEU A 290 88.73 -89.35 26.84
N ALA A 291 89.91 -89.12 26.25
CA ALA A 291 90.21 -87.90 25.51
C ALA A 291 89.41 -87.83 24.19
N ASP A 292 89.29 -88.93 23.44
CA ASP A 292 88.43 -89.02 22.24
C ASP A 292 86.95 -88.81 22.61
N GLU A 293 86.44 -89.43 23.68
CA GLU A 293 85.08 -89.23 24.19
C GLU A 293 84.85 -87.77 24.64
N SER A 294 85.85 -87.16 25.28
CA SER A 294 85.80 -85.75 25.71
C SER A 294 85.78 -84.80 24.51
N ALA A 295 86.59 -85.05 23.48
CA ALA A 295 86.59 -84.28 22.23
C ALA A 295 85.23 -84.39 21.50
N GLN A 296 84.63 -85.58 21.49
CA GLN A 296 83.33 -85.80 20.88
C GLN A 296 82.21 -85.07 21.65
N ALA A 297 82.27 -85.08 22.99
CA ALA A 297 81.34 -84.31 23.83
C ALA A 297 81.52 -82.79 23.66
N VAL A 298 82.77 -82.31 23.57
CA VAL A 298 83.08 -80.90 23.27
C VAL A 298 82.48 -80.47 21.93
N GLN A 299 82.59 -81.30 20.89
CA GLN A 299 82.00 -81.00 19.59
C GLN A 299 80.47 -80.85 19.66
N GLN A 300 79.80 -81.75 20.38
CA GLN A 300 78.35 -81.64 20.60
C GLN A 300 77.96 -80.37 21.37
N ILE A 301 78.71 -80.03 22.42
CA ILE A 301 78.47 -78.79 23.17
C ILE A 301 78.71 -77.56 22.28
N ARG A 302 79.75 -77.59 21.42
CA ARG A 302 80.04 -76.51 20.48
C ARG A 302 78.89 -76.26 19.51
N GLU A 303 78.31 -77.31 18.94
CA GLU A 303 77.14 -77.23 18.07
C GLU A 303 75.92 -76.65 18.81
N LEU A 304 75.72 -77.04 20.07
CA LEU A 304 74.67 -76.52 20.92
C LEU A 304 74.87 -75.02 21.21
N VAL A 305 76.09 -74.61 21.54
CA VAL A 305 76.43 -73.20 21.80
C VAL A 305 76.25 -72.34 20.54
N ASP A 306 76.67 -72.84 19.37
CA ASP A 306 76.47 -72.14 18.09
C ASP A 306 74.97 -71.95 17.78
N THR A 307 74.17 -72.98 18.05
CA THR A 307 72.70 -72.90 17.94
C THR A 307 72.12 -71.85 18.90
N ILE A 308 72.55 -71.84 20.16
CA ILE A 308 72.12 -70.84 21.16
C ILE A 308 72.50 -69.42 20.72
N GLN A 309 73.74 -69.20 20.23
CA GLN A 309 74.18 -67.89 19.76
C GLN A 309 73.33 -67.41 18.58
N LYS A 310 72.99 -68.30 17.64
CA LYS A 310 72.12 -67.99 16.52
C LYS A 310 70.70 -67.64 16.96
N ASP A 311 70.11 -68.42 17.88
CA ASP A 311 68.78 -68.16 18.42
C ASP A 311 68.73 -66.83 19.18
N VAL A 312 69.76 -66.53 19.98
CA VAL A 312 69.91 -65.24 20.66
C VAL A 312 69.96 -64.08 19.66
N SER A 313 70.72 -64.20 18.57
CA SER A 313 70.77 -63.17 17.52
C SER A 313 69.40 -62.93 16.85
N ILE A 314 68.61 -63.98 16.65
CA ILE A 314 67.25 -63.88 16.11
C ILE A 314 66.35 -63.14 17.10
N VAL A 315 66.42 -63.49 18.40
CA VAL A 315 65.64 -62.83 19.45
C VAL A 315 65.99 -61.35 19.57
N VAL A 316 67.28 -60.97 19.55
CA VAL A 316 67.73 -59.57 19.53
C VAL A 316 67.12 -58.79 18.37
N THR A 317 67.11 -59.38 17.18
CA THR A 317 66.55 -58.72 15.97
C THR A 317 65.05 -58.48 16.14
N LYS A 318 64.31 -59.49 16.61
CA LYS A 318 62.86 -59.37 16.85
C LYS A 318 62.51 -58.35 17.93
N ILE A 319 63.27 -58.32 19.03
CA ILE A 319 63.05 -57.33 20.10
C ILE A 319 63.25 -55.91 19.55
N ASN A 320 64.30 -55.66 18.77
CA ASN A 320 64.52 -54.36 18.14
C ASN A 320 63.38 -53.96 17.17
N GLU A 321 62.90 -54.92 16.37
CA GLU A 321 61.73 -54.70 15.50
C GLU A 321 60.47 -54.34 16.31
N HIS A 322 60.22 -55.02 17.42
CA HIS A 322 59.10 -54.74 18.31
C HIS A 322 59.21 -53.37 18.99
N VAL A 323 60.40 -52.95 19.45
CA VAL A 323 60.63 -51.60 19.98
C VAL A 323 60.34 -50.55 18.92
N ALA A 324 60.88 -50.71 17.71
CA ALA A 324 60.64 -49.76 16.62
C ALA A 324 59.16 -49.73 16.19
N GLN A 325 58.45 -50.85 16.28
CA GLN A 325 57.00 -50.89 16.04
C GLN A 325 56.23 -50.14 17.12
N ALA A 326 56.55 -50.37 18.40
CA ALA A 326 55.91 -49.68 19.52
C ALA A 326 56.10 -48.15 19.42
N GLU A 327 57.30 -47.67 19.08
CA GLU A 327 57.54 -46.24 18.87
C GLU A 327 56.67 -45.64 17.75
N ARG A 328 56.52 -46.34 16.62
CA ARG A 328 55.65 -45.90 15.52
C ARG A 328 54.17 -45.86 15.92
N GLU A 329 53.71 -46.86 16.67
CA GLU A 329 52.33 -46.90 17.17
C GLU A 329 52.08 -45.79 18.19
N ALA A 330 53.04 -45.49 19.07
CA ALA A 330 52.94 -44.36 20.00
C ALA A 330 52.82 -43.02 19.25
N GLN A 331 53.63 -42.80 18.21
CA GLN A 331 53.53 -41.61 17.36
C GLN A 331 52.18 -41.52 16.62
N SER A 332 51.64 -42.67 16.17
CA SER A 332 50.30 -42.74 15.57
C SER A 332 49.20 -42.35 16.56
N GLY A 333 49.34 -42.79 17.82
CA GLY A 333 48.45 -42.42 18.91
C GLY A 333 48.49 -40.91 19.20
N GLU A 334 49.66 -40.29 19.25
CA GLU A 334 49.81 -38.83 19.41
C GLU A 334 49.09 -38.05 18.30
N ARG A 335 49.26 -38.46 17.04
CA ARG A 335 48.53 -37.86 15.90
C ARG A 335 47.02 -38.04 15.98
N THR A 336 46.57 -39.15 16.57
CA THR A 336 45.15 -39.40 16.82
C THR A 336 44.62 -38.42 17.87
N THR A 337 45.37 -38.18 18.96
CA THR A 337 45.04 -37.17 19.96
C THR A 337 44.94 -35.76 19.35
N GLU A 338 45.86 -35.37 18.47
CA GLU A 338 45.79 -34.08 17.77
C GLU A 338 44.51 -33.94 16.93
N SER A 339 44.11 -35.03 16.25
CA SER A 339 42.88 -35.06 15.45
C SER A 339 41.62 -34.95 16.33
N ILE A 340 41.62 -35.59 17.49
CA ILE A 340 40.54 -35.46 18.48
C ILE A 340 40.44 -34.02 19.00
N ALA A 341 41.56 -33.37 19.30
CA ALA A 341 41.57 -31.96 19.73
C ALA A 341 41.05 -30.99 18.65
N GLU A 342 41.23 -31.31 17.36
CA GLU A 342 40.60 -30.54 16.27
C GLU A 342 39.09 -30.78 16.17
N MET A 343 38.64 -32.03 16.40
CA MET A 343 37.22 -32.36 16.49
C MET A 343 36.54 -31.67 17.69
N GLU A 344 37.19 -31.59 18.84
CA GLU A 344 36.68 -30.87 20.02
C GLU A 344 36.48 -29.38 19.72
N ARG A 345 37.48 -28.73 19.11
CA ARG A 345 37.36 -27.32 18.68
C ARG A 345 36.20 -27.11 17.71
N SER A 346 36.00 -28.04 16.78
CA SER A 346 34.90 -27.99 15.82
C SER A 346 33.55 -28.18 16.51
N ALA A 347 33.43 -29.11 17.45
CA ALA A 347 32.23 -29.34 18.24
C ALA A 347 31.85 -28.11 19.08
N GLN A 348 32.85 -27.46 19.70
CA GLN A 348 32.66 -26.23 20.46
C GLN A 348 32.16 -25.08 19.57
N ALA A 349 32.73 -24.91 18.37
CA ALA A 349 32.26 -23.91 17.41
C ALA A 349 30.79 -24.15 17.00
N VAL A 350 30.39 -25.41 16.77
CA VAL A 350 28.98 -25.75 16.50
C VAL A 350 28.07 -25.36 17.67
N ALA A 351 28.48 -25.59 18.92
CA ALA A 351 27.70 -25.19 20.09
C ALA A 351 27.52 -23.66 20.19
N GLU A 352 28.56 -22.90 19.84
CA GLU A 352 28.52 -21.43 19.78
C GLU A 352 27.59 -20.92 18.67
N ASP A 353 27.68 -21.50 17.46
CA ASP A 353 26.79 -21.19 16.33
C ASP A 353 25.32 -21.48 16.68
N VAL A 354 25.07 -22.61 17.35
CA VAL A 354 23.74 -22.97 17.83
C VAL A 354 23.21 -21.94 18.85
N SER A 355 24.05 -21.45 19.76
CA SER A 355 23.69 -20.38 20.69
C SER A 355 23.32 -19.09 19.95
N MET A 356 24.07 -18.74 18.92
CA MET A 356 23.76 -17.57 18.07
C MET A 356 22.43 -17.74 17.34
N ILE A 357 22.15 -18.93 16.79
CA ILE A 357 20.87 -19.25 16.15
C ILE A 357 19.70 -19.02 17.12
N ARG A 358 19.82 -19.45 18.38
CA ARG A 358 18.78 -19.21 19.40
C ARG A 358 18.52 -17.72 19.62
N SER A 359 19.59 -16.92 19.69
CA SER A 359 19.46 -15.46 19.83
C SER A 359 18.71 -14.85 18.64
N LEU A 360 19.07 -15.25 17.42
CA LEU A 360 18.42 -14.77 16.19
C LEU A 360 16.95 -15.17 16.11
N VAL A 361 16.59 -16.38 16.57
CA VAL A 361 15.20 -16.83 16.63
C VAL A 361 14.38 -15.99 17.62
N ASN A 362 14.95 -15.64 18.77
CA ASN A 362 14.27 -14.75 19.72
C ASN A 362 14.01 -13.36 19.12
N GLU A 363 15.01 -12.76 18.47
CA GLU A 363 14.86 -11.48 17.78
C GLU A 363 13.84 -11.56 16.63
N GLN A 364 13.84 -12.66 15.87
CA GLN A 364 12.84 -12.93 14.84
C GLN A 364 11.42 -12.97 15.43
N MET A 365 11.26 -13.52 16.64
CA MET A 365 9.96 -13.58 17.31
C MET A 365 9.44 -12.17 17.68
N ASP A 366 10.33 -11.26 18.10
CA ASP A 366 9.96 -9.86 18.39
C ASP A 366 9.51 -9.12 17.12
N TYR A 367 10.17 -9.37 15.99
CA TYR A 367 9.74 -8.85 14.69
C TYR A 367 8.40 -9.41 14.26
N ILE A 368 8.15 -10.70 14.48
CA ILE A 368 6.87 -11.33 14.20
C ILE A 368 5.76 -10.67 15.04
N GLN A 369 5.96 -10.44 16.34
CA GLN A 369 4.98 -9.76 17.19
C GLN A 369 4.69 -8.33 16.72
N SER A 370 5.72 -7.60 16.29
CA SER A 370 5.57 -6.27 15.73
C SER A 370 4.75 -6.28 14.44
N ALA A 371 4.98 -7.27 13.56
CA ALA A 371 4.21 -7.47 12.34
C ALA A 371 2.73 -7.79 12.63
N VAL A 372 2.43 -8.61 13.65
CA VAL A 372 1.04 -8.85 14.08
C VAL A 372 0.35 -7.54 14.44
N LYS A 373 0.98 -6.73 15.30
CA LYS A 373 0.40 -5.47 15.75
C LYS A 373 0.14 -4.53 14.57
N GLN A 374 1.11 -4.40 13.66
CA GLN A 374 0.97 -3.52 12.51
C GLN A 374 -0.11 -4.02 11.53
N SER A 375 -0.25 -5.33 11.37
CA SER A 375 -1.33 -5.93 10.58
C SER A 375 -2.71 -5.63 11.19
N GLN A 376 -2.84 -5.71 12.53
CA GLN A 376 -4.07 -5.34 13.24
C GLN A 376 -4.43 -3.85 13.05
N ASP A 377 -3.43 -2.96 13.09
CA ASP A 377 -3.65 -1.53 12.84
C ASP A 377 -4.16 -1.29 11.40
N VAL A 378 -3.60 -1.99 10.41
CA VAL A 378 -4.07 -1.92 9.02
C VAL A 378 -5.50 -2.47 8.88
N ALA A 379 -5.84 -3.55 9.59
CA ALA A 379 -7.18 -4.11 9.62
C ALA A 379 -8.21 -3.08 10.12
N ALA A 380 -7.89 -2.41 11.23
CA ALA A 380 -8.74 -1.39 11.83
C ALA A 380 -8.93 -0.19 10.87
N ILE A 381 -7.86 0.25 10.19
CA ILE A 381 -7.92 1.31 9.18
C ILE A 381 -8.80 0.88 7.99
N ALA A 382 -8.69 -0.37 7.54
CA ALA A 382 -9.52 -0.88 6.45
C ALA A 382 -11.01 -0.91 6.82
N GLU A 383 -11.34 -1.32 8.06
CA GLU A 383 -12.71 -1.26 8.59
C GLU A 383 -13.25 0.17 8.68
N GLU A 384 -12.47 1.09 9.24
CA GLU A 384 -12.84 2.51 9.35
C GLU A 384 -13.03 3.14 7.96
N THR A 385 -12.15 2.82 7.01
CA THR A 385 -12.25 3.26 5.62
C THR A 385 -13.52 2.73 4.97
N SER A 386 -13.86 1.45 5.18
CA SER A 386 -15.10 0.86 4.69
C SER A 386 -16.33 1.59 5.25
N ALA A 387 -16.38 1.84 6.56
CA ALA A 387 -17.47 2.61 7.18
C ALA A 387 -17.56 4.04 6.63
N ALA A 388 -16.43 4.72 6.46
CA ALA A 388 -16.37 6.06 5.89
C ALA A 388 -16.89 6.08 4.44
N THR A 389 -16.52 5.10 3.61
CA THR A 389 -17.02 5.01 2.23
C THR A 389 -18.52 4.76 2.17
N GLN A 390 -19.10 3.98 3.09
CA GLN A 390 -20.54 3.81 3.19
C GLN A 390 -21.25 5.13 3.52
N GLN A 391 -20.70 5.91 4.45
CA GLN A 391 -21.26 7.22 4.80
C GLN A 391 -21.18 8.20 3.63
N VAL A 392 -20.03 8.27 2.94
CA VAL A 392 -19.86 9.12 1.75
C VAL A 392 -20.83 8.70 0.64
N SER A 393 -20.99 7.41 0.40
CA SER A 393 -21.95 6.88 -0.59
C SER A 393 -23.40 7.28 -0.26
N ALA A 394 -23.79 7.22 1.02
CA ALA A 394 -25.09 7.72 1.46
C ALA A 394 -25.26 9.22 1.19
N SER A 395 -24.25 10.04 1.50
CA SER A 395 -24.28 11.48 1.23
C SER A 395 -24.35 11.81 -0.27
N VAL A 396 -23.66 11.05 -1.12
CA VAL A 396 -23.76 11.20 -2.60
C VAL A 396 -25.17 10.87 -3.08
N ASN A 397 -25.81 9.83 -2.53
CA ASN A 397 -27.20 9.52 -2.88
C ASN A 397 -28.18 10.63 -2.46
N GLU A 398 -28.02 11.19 -1.26
CA GLU A 398 -28.79 12.35 -0.82
C GLU A 398 -28.56 13.57 -1.72
N GLN A 399 -27.31 13.83 -2.11
CA GLN A 399 -26.95 14.90 -3.04
C GLN A 399 -27.63 14.72 -4.40
N ASN A 400 -27.67 13.50 -4.94
CA ASN A 400 -28.34 13.20 -6.20
C ASN A 400 -29.85 13.49 -6.15
N GLU A 401 -30.52 13.24 -5.02
CA GLU A 401 -31.94 13.60 -4.86
C GLU A 401 -32.16 15.13 -4.78
N LEU A 402 -31.23 15.86 -4.17
CA LEU A 402 -31.26 17.33 -4.16
C LEU A 402 -31.04 17.90 -5.57
N ILE A 403 -30.13 17.31 -6.36
CA ILE A 403 -29.88 17.70 -7.76
C ILE A 403 -31.16 17.53 -8.59
N LYS A 404 -31.84 16.38 -8.51
CA LYS A 404 -33.13 16.18 -9.19
C LYS A 404 -34.18 17.22 -8.80
N THR A 405 -34.20 17.58 -7.52
CA THR A 405 -35.11 18.62 -7.03
C THR A 405 -34.76 19.99 -7.62
N LEU A 406 -33.48 20.33 -7.73
CA LEU A 406 -33.01 21.55 -8.39
C LEU A 406 -33.36 21.58 -9.87
N GLU A 407 -33.14 20.47 -10.60
CA GLU A 407 -33.55 20.34 -12.00
C GLU A 407 -35.04 20.67 -12.17
N GLN A 408 -35.90 20.07 -11.35
CA GLN A 408 -37.33 20.31 -11.39
C GLN A 408 -37.71 21.76 -11.07
N LEU A 409 -37.03 22.39 -10.10
CA LEU A 409 -37.24 23.81 -9.76
C LEU A 409 -36.81 24.73 -10.89
N THR A 410 -35.66 24.46 -11.51
CA THR A 410 -35.15 25.23 -12.66
C THR A 410 -36.08 25.11 -13.87
N GLU A 411 -36.60 23.92 -14.17
CA GLU A 411 -37.62 23.73 -15.21
C GLU A 411 -38.92 24.49 -14.91
N ASN A 412 -39.38 24.47 -13.66
CA ASN A 412 -40.58 25.19 -13.27
C ASN A 412 -40.39 26.71 -13.38
N LEU A 413 -39.23 27.22 -12.99
CA LEU A 413 -38.89 28.64 -13.11
C LEU A 413 -38.81 29.08 -14.58
N GLU A 414 -38.23 28.25 -15.45
CA GLU A 414 -38.20 28.50 -16.90
C GLU A 414 -39.63 28.60 -17.47
N LYS A 415 -40.52 27.66 -17.11
CA LYS A 415 -41.93 27.67 -17.53
C LYS A 415 -42.64 28.93 -17.07
N GLN A 416 -42.49 29.31 -15.79
CA GLN A 416 -43.10 30.53 -15.24
C GLN A 416 -42.57 31.79 -15.93
N ALA A 417 -41.27 31.87 -16.18
CA ALA A 417 -40.67 32.97 -16.92
C ALA A 417 -41.24 33.05 -18.35
N ALA A 418 -41.36 31.91 -19.05
CA ALA A 418 -41.90 31.84 -20.40
C ALA A 418 -43.39 32.26 -20.47
N GLU A 419 -44.19 31.86 -19.48
CA GLU A 419 -45.59 32.30 -19.35
C GLU A 419 -45.68 33.81 -19.11
N LEU A 420 -44.83 34.36 -18.24
CA LEU A 420 -44.75 35.79 -17.96
C LEU A 420 -44.37 36.57 -19.23
N LYS A 421 -43.38 36.11 -19.99
CA LYS A 421 -43.01 36.71 -21.28
C LYS A 421 -44.20 36.77 -22.24
N LYS A 422 -44.93 35.66 -22.39
CA LYS A 422 -46.12 35.57 -23.25
C LYS A 422 -47.21 36.55 -22.85
N GLN A 423 -47.38 36.82 -21.54
CA GLN A 423 -48.34 37.82 -21.06
C GLN A 423 -47.91 39.25 -21.39
N ILE A 424 -46.61 39.54 -21.34
CA ILE A 424 -46.06 40.89 -21.60
C ILE A 424 -45.97 41.19 -23.09
N GLU A 425 -45.73 40.18 -23.94
CA GLU A 425 -45.79 40.31 -25.40
C GLU A 425 -47.15 40.80 -25.89
N GLN A 426 -48.22 40.63 -25.10
CA GLN A 426 -49.52 41.22 -25.41
C GLN A 426 -49.53 42.74 -25.29
N PHE A 427 -48.61 43.35 -24.51
CA PHE A 427 -48.56 44.79 -24.19
C PHE A 427 -47.49 45.59 -24.97
N HIS A 428 -47.09 45.10 -26.14
CA HIS A 428 -46.03 45.69 -26.95
C HIS A 428 -46.56 46.62 -28.06
#